data_AF-A0A6G2D5D2-F1
#
_entry.id   AF-A0A6G2D5D2-F1
#
_cell.length_a   1.000
_cell.length_b   1.000
_cell.length_c   1.000
_cell.angle_alpha   90.00
_cell.angle_beta   90.00
_cell.angle_gamma   90.00
#
_symmetry.space_group_name_H-M   'P 1'
#
loop_
_entity.id
_entity.type
_entity.pdbx_description
1 polymer ?
#
loop_
_entity_poly.entity_id
_entity_poly.type
_entity_poly.pdbx_seq_one_letter_code
_entity_poly.pdbx_strand_id
1 'polypeptide(L)'
;AKEYLSISESTEQVWSINDFIRIHDESKTNAPISTDYIGDVSEIINTIKSSEKRIFLISAKPGTGKTRLAIEICSLLDRNKYNIICVKSNNQDIYQDVKRNLNLHKENIVFIDDVNTTQNYISTLGLLNTTSNIRFILTVRDYAKKDVINNIKVYVYNNI
;
A
#
# COMPACT_ATOMS: atom_id res chain seq x y z
N ALA A 1 12.94 -37.51 -11.43
CA ALA A 1 12.18 -36.25 -11.57
C ALA A 1 12.50 -35.39 -10.37
N LYS A 2 13.14 -34.22 -10.57
CA LYS A 2 13.42 -33.29 -9.47
C LYS A 2 12.13 -32.52 -9.19
N GLU A 3 11.50 -32.81 -8.06
CA GLU A 3 10.52 -31.93 -7.45
C GLU A 3 11.19 -30.58 -7.24
N TYR A 4 10.83 -29.59 -8.05
CA TYR A 4 11.16 -28.20 -7.80
C TYR A 4 10.38 -27.78 -6.57
N LEU A 5 11.04 -27.89 -5.41
CA LEU A 5 10.64 -27.21 -4.18
C LEU A 5 10.36 -25.75 -4.58
N SER A 6 9.08 -25.41 -4.61
CA SER A 6 8.60 -24.07 -4.93
C SER A 6 8.88 -23.17 -3.73
N ILE A 7 10.16 -22.94 -3.46
CA ILE A 7 10.59 -21.80 -2.65
C ILE A 7 10.23 -20.61 -3.52
N SER A 8 9.02 -20.10 -3.34
CA SER A 8 8.73 -18.72 -3.65
C SER A 8 9.69 -17.92 -2.79
N GLU A 9 10.86 -17.59 -3.33
CA GLU A 9 11.78 -16.63 -2.73
C GLU A 9 10.97 -15.35 -2.54
N SER A 10 10.56 -15.11 -1.29
CA SER A 10 9.91 -13.86 -0.93
C SER A 10 10.89 -12.76 -1.32
N THR A 11 10.45 -11.82 -2.14
CA THR A 11 11.25 -10.63 -2.44
C THR A 11 11.38 -9.72 -1.22
N GLU A 12 10.76 -10.05 -0.07
CA GLU A 12 10.77 -9.23 1.14
C GLU A 12 10.17 -7.83 0.90
N GLN A 13 9.21 -7.74 -0.02
CA GLN A 13 8.52 -6.48 -0.33
C GLN A 13 7.06 -6.45 0.13
N VAL A 14 6.42 -7.62 0.26
CA VAL A 14 4.99 -7.74 0.58
C VAL A 14 4.81 -8.34 1.97
N TRP A 15 4.04 -7.65 2.79
CA TRP A 15 3.96 -7.90 4.22
C TRP A 15 2.53 -7.84 4.75
N SER A 16 2.28 -8.59 5.83
CA SER A 16 1.15 -8.32 6.71
C SER A 16 1.34 -6.96 7.40
N ILE A 17 0.29 -6.36 7.95
CA ILE A 17 0.42 -5.09 8.68
C ILE A 17 1.39 -5.21 9.86
N ASN A 18 1.31 -6.31 10.62
CA ASN A 18 2.16 -6.51 11.80
C ASN A 18 3.63 -6.67 11.39
N ASP A 19 3.90 -7.43 10.32
CA ASP A 19 5.27 -7.56 9.81
C ASP A 19 5.79 -6.26 9.23
N PHE A 20 4.93 -5.51 8.51
CA PHE A 20 5.29 -4.21 7.98
C PHE A 20 5.69 -3.24 9.10
N ILE A 21 4.93 -3.18 10.19
CA ILE A 21 5.28 -2.36 11.37
C ILE A 21 6.64 -2.78 11.93
N ARG A 22 6.86 -4.08 12.14
CA ARG A 22 8.11 -4.62 12.66
C ARG A 22 9.32 -4.23 11.80
N ILE A 23 9.30 -4.53 10.50
CA ILE A 23 10.43 -4.22 9.60
C ILE A 23 10.62 -2.72 9.38
N HIS A 24 9.56 -1.93 9.56
CA HIS A 24 9.63 -0.48 9.44
C HIS A 24 10.36 0.10 10.66
N ASP A 25 10.05 -0.38 11.86
CA ASP A 25 10.60 0.11 13.11
C ASP A 25 12.02 -0.43 13.40
N GLU A 26 12.41 -1.56 12.78
CA GLU A 26 13.81 -2.01 12.75
C GLU A 26 14.74 -1.05 11.96
N SER A 27 14.18 -0.20 11.10
CA SER A 27 14.96 0.79 10.35
C SER A 27 15.49 1.90 11.26
N LYS A 28 16.81 2.02 11.38
CA LYS A 28 17.48 3.05 12.21
C LYS A 28 17.14 4.49 11.83
N THR A 29 16.64 4.72 10.62
CA THR A 29 16.36 6.05 10.09
C THR A 29 14.88 6.42 10.12
N ASN A 30 14.00 5.47 10.45
CA ASN A 30 12.56 5.71 10.40
C ASN A 30 12.05 6.13 11.79
N ALA A 31 11.09 7.05 11.81
CA ALA A 31 10.30 7.26 13.01
C ALA A 31 9.44 6.01 13.26
N PRO A 32 9.40 5.46 14.49
CA PRO A 32 8.58 4.30 14.78
C PRO A 32 7.11 4.53 14.44
N ILE A 33 6.47 3.54 13.83
CA ILE A 33 5.04 3.57 13.49
C ILE A 33 4.21 2.67 14.41
N SER A 34 4.81 2.02 15.40
CA SER A 34 4.11 1.31 16.48
C SER A 34 3.52 2.21 17.56
N THR A 35 3.77 3.52 17.52
CA THR A 35 3.25 4.48 18.50
C THR A 35 1.74 4.69 18.36
N ASP A 36 1.05 5.05 19.45
CA ASP A 36 -0.38 5.36 19.38
C ASP A 36 -0.68 6.45 18.35
N TYR A 37 -1.69 6.22 17.50
CA TYR A 37 -2.13 7.23 16.55
C TYR A 37 -3.04 8.22 17.25
N ILE A 38 -2.75 9.51 17.11
CA ILE A 38 -3.59 10.59 17.63
C ILE A 38 -4.31 11.25 16.46
N GLY A 39 -5.60 10.98 16.33
CA GLY A 39 -6.47 11.54 15.29
C GLY A 39 -7.63 10.63 14.97
N ASP A 40 -8.67 11.18 14.33
CA ASP A 40 -9.80 10.41 13.83
C ASP A 40 -9.64 10.18 12.32
N VAL A 41 -9.62 8.91 11.90
CA VAL A 41 -9.52 8.50 10.49
C VAL A 41 -10.85 7.96 9.95
N SER A 42 -11.94 8.05 10.71
CA SER A 42 -13.24 7.49 10.35
C SER A 42 -13.78 8.02 9.04
N GLU A 43 -13.64 9.33 8.77
CA GLU A 43 -14.05 9.95 7.50
C GLU A 43 -13.25 9.41 6.31
N ILE A 44 -11.94 9.22 6.49
CA ILE A 44 -11.05 8.67 5.46
C ILE A 44 -11.44 7.21 5.17
N ILE A 45 -11.65 6.41 6.22
CA ILE A 45 -12.10 5.03 6.10
C ILE A 45 -13.46 4.95 5.40
N ASN A 46 -14.41 5.81 5.75
CA ASN A 46 -15.71 5.87 5.10
C ASN A 46 -15.57 6.20 3.62
N THR A 47 -14.70 7.14 3.26
CA THR A 47 -14.39 7.46 1.86
C THR A 47 -13.79 6.26 1.14
N ILE A 48 -12.86 5.53 1.76
CA ILE A 48 -12.27 4.30 1.19
C ILE A 48 -13.33 3.24 0.94
N LYS A 49 -14.32 3.11 1.83
CA LYS A 49 -15.41 2.13 1.71
C LYS A 49 -16.45 2.50 0.65
N SER A 50 -16.79 3.78 0.52
CA SER A 50 -17.91 4.24 -0.32
C SER A 50 -17.52 4.77 -1.69
N SER A 51 -16.26 5.19 -1.89
CA SER A 51 -15.82 5.81 -3.14
C SER A 51 -15.76 4.79 -4.27
N GLU A 52 -16.14 5.20 -5.48
CA GLU A 52 -15.84 4.45 -6.71
C GLU A 52 -14.36 4.55 -7.10
N LYS A 53 -13.65 5.57 -6.60
CA LYS A 53 -12.23 5.73 -6.88
C LYS A 53 -11.44 4.70 -6.09
N ARG A 54 -10.56 3.99 -6.78
CA ARG A 54 -9.81 2.86 -6.25
C ARG A 54 -8.35 3.19 -5.92
N ILE A 55 -7.95 4.46 -6.04
CA ILE A 55 -6.64 4.94 -5.59
C ILE A 55 -6.84 6.07 -4.58
N PHE A 56 -6.19 5.94 -3.43
CA PHE A 56 -6.10 6.94 -2.38
C PHE A 56 -4.65 7.36 -2.21
N LEU A 57 -4.34 8.60 -2.59
CA LEU A 57 -3.00 9.18 -2.45
C LEU A 57 -2.94 10.00 -1.17
N ILE A 58 -1.99 9.66 -0.29
CA ILE A 58 -1.65 10.40 0.93
C ILE A 58 -0.39 11.19 0.65
N SER A 59 -0.49 12.52 0.64
CA SER A 59 0.62 13.39 0.29
C SER A 59 0.77 14.56 1.26
N ALA A 60 1.92 14.62 1.92
CA ALA A 60 2.23 15.62 2.93
C ALA A 60 3.76 15.79 3.04
N LYS A 61 4.19 16.89 3.68
CA LYS A 61 5.60 17.20 3.92
C LYS A 61 6.33 16.00 4.58
N PRO A 62 7.64 15.83 4.36
CA PRO A 62 8.42 14.82 5.06
C PRO A 62 8.24 14.91 6.60
N GLY A 63 8.25 13.77 7.29
CA GLY A 63 8.12 13.73 8.76
C GLY A 63 6.70 13.94 9.32
N THR A 64 5.67 14.07 8.49
CA THR A 64 4.27 14.30 8.92
C THR A 64 3.46 13.04 9.25
N GLY A 65 4.09 11.86 9.23
CA GLY A 65 3.41 10.61 9.61
C GLY A 65 2.54 9.96 8.53
N LYS A 66 2.79 10.20 7.23
CA LYS A 66 2.05 9.56 6.12
C LYS A 66 1.94 8.03 6.23
N THR A 67 3.05 7.36 6.49
CA THR A 67 3.12 5.90 6.65
C THR A 67 2.30 5.46 7.87
N ARG A 68 2.41 6.19 9.01
CA ARG A 68 1.60 5.92 10.21
C ARG A 68 0.10 6.08 9.92
N LEU A 69 -0.31 7.14 9.22
CA LEU A 69 -1.70 7.36 8.83
C LEU A 69 -2.22 6.22 7.94
N ALA A 70 -1.45 5.81 6.93
CA ALA A 70 -1.83 4.69 6.06
C ALA A 70 -1.99 3.37 6.84
N ILE A 71 -1.09 3.12 7.78
CA ILE A 71 -1.14 1.94 8.65
C ILE A 71 -2.32 2.01 9.62
N GLU A 72 -2.65 3.18 10.17
CA GLU A 72 -3.83 3.35 11.02
C GLU A 72 -5.13 3.09 10.27
N ILE A 73 -5.25 3.63 9.05
CA ILE A 73 -6.40 3.33 8.17
C ILE A 73 -6.50 1.82 7.94
N CYS A 74 -5.36 1.19 7.59
CA CYS A 74 -5.30 -0.23 7.34
C CYS A 74 -5.62 -1.06 8.59
N SER A 75 -5.16 -0.65 9.77
CA SER A 75 -5.34 -1.34 11.05
C SER A 75 -6.83 -1.46 11.42
N LEU A 76 -7.63 -0.45 11.10
CA LEU A 76 -9.05 -0.33 11.44
C LEU A 76 -10.02 -0.98 10.42
N LEU A 77 -9.53 -1.48 9.28
CA LEU A 77 -10.37 -2.18 8.30
C LEU A 77 -10.69 -3.62 8.74
N ASP A 78 -11.94 -4.04 8.56
CA ASP A 78 -12.43 -5.38 8.92
C ASP A 78 -11.70 -6.49 8.14
N ARG A 79 -10.88 -7.28 8.84
CA ARG A 79 -10.06 -8.36 8.25
C ARG A 79 -10.88 -9.50 7.65
N ASN A 80 -12.17 -9.64 8.00
CA ASN A 80 -13.04 -10.63 7.37
C ASN A 80 -13.47 -10.19 5.97
N LYS A 81 -13.57 -8.88 5.73
CA LYS A 81 -13.98 -8.29 4.44
C LYS A 81 -12.80 -7.91 3.55
N TYR A 82 -11.72 -7.43 4.17
CA TYR A 82 -10.57 -6.88 3.46
C TYR A 82 -9.33 -7.76 3.61
N ASN A 83 -8.67 -8.01 2.49
CA ASN A 83 -7.29 -8.50 2.46
C ASN A 83 -6.36 -7.30 2.40
N ILE A 84 -5.56 -7.08 3.44
CA ILE A 84 -4.63 -5.94 3.49
C ILE A 84 -3.22 -6.42 3.16
N ILE A 85 -2.62 -5.76 2.16
CA ILE A 85 -1.28 -6.05 1.66
C ILE A 85 -0.45 -4.78 1.83
N CYS A 86 0.61 -4.83 2.63
CA CYS A 86 1.51 -3.69 2.82
C CYS A 86 2.79 -3.91 2.02
N VAL A 87 3.19 -2.92 1.24
CA VAL A 87 4.34 -3.00 0.34
C VAL A 87 5.40 -2.00 0.75
N LYS A 88 6.61 -2.50 1.00
CA LYS A 88 7.83 -1.71 1.23
C LYS A 88 8.82 -2.05 0.12
N SER A 89 9.14 -1.08 -0.73
CA SER A 89 10.09 -1.28 -1.83
C SER A 89 11.46 -1.71 -1.32
N ASN A 90 12.05 -2.72 -1.97
CA ASN A 90 13.47 -3.05 -1.86
C ASN A 90 14.22 -2.75 -3.18
N ASN A 91 13.62 -1.94 -4.05
CA ASN A 91 14.05 -1.64 -5.42
C ASN A 91 13.93 -2.81 -6.42
N GLN A 92 13.03 -3.77 -6.20
CA GLN A 92 12.63 -4.77 -7.20
C GLN A 92 11.21 -4.50 -7.71
N ASP A 93 10.82 -5.15 -8.81
CA ASP A 93 9.45 -5.07 -9.32
C ASP A 93 8.48 -5.75 -8.35
N ILE A 94 7.39 -5.07 -8.00
CA ILE A 94 6.38 -5.54 -7.04
C ILE A 94 5.15 -6.18 -7.69
N TYR A 95 5.01 -6.17 -9.02
CA TYR A 95 3.79 -6.59 -9.72
C TYR A 95 3.42 -8.05 -9.40
N GLN A 96 4.40 -8.97 -9.53
CA GLN A 96 4.15 -10.39 -9.30
C GLN A 96 3.90 -10.68 -7.83
N ASP A 97 4.59 -9.99 -6.93
CA ASP A 97 4.44 -10.18 -5.49
C ASP A 97 3.07 -9.73 -5.02
N VAL A 98 2.61 -8.54 -5.44
CA VAL A 98 1.26 -8.06 -5.14
C VAL A 98 0.22 -9.01 -5.72
N LYS A 99 0.36 -9.40 -7.00
CA LYS A 99 -0.60 -10.27 -7.69
C LYS A 99 -0.76 -11.63 -7.00
N ARG A 100 0.34 -12.23 -6.53
CA ARG A 100 0.32 -13.53 -5.82
C ARG A 100 -0.37 -13.46 -4.46
N ASN A 101 -0.37 -12.28 -3.82
CA ASN A 101 -0.97 -12.07 -2.50
C ASN A 101 -2.43 -11.58 -2.56
N LEU A 102 -3.02 -11.41 -3.75
CA LEU A 102 -4.42 -11.05 -3.89
C LEU A 102 -5.33 -12.19 -3.42
N ASN A 103 -6.39 -11.82 -2.72
CA ASN A 103 -7.46 -12.72 -2.32
C ASN A 103 -8.65 -12.59 -3.28
N LEU A 104 -9.14 -13.73 -3.78
CA LEU A 104 -10.25 -13.77 -4.75
C LEU A 104 -11.63 -13.55 -4.12
N HIS A 105 -11.76 -13.71 -2.81
CA HIS A 105 -13.03 -13.67 -2.08
C HIS A 105 -13.19 -12.44 -1.18
N LYS A 106 -12.13 -11.63 -1.05
CA LYS A 106 -12.11 -10.39 -0.26
C LYS A 106 -11.80 -9.20 -1.15
N GLU A 107 -12.15 -8.02 -0.69
CA GLU A 107 -11.66 -6.79 -1.29
C GLU A 107 -10.19 -6.57 -0.89
N ASN A 108 -9.32 -6.35 -1.85
CA ASN A 108 -7.89 -6.18 -1.63
C ASN A 108 -7.55 -4.70 -1.43
N ILE A 109 -6.92 -4.36 -0.32
CA ILE A 109 -6.35 -3.03 -0.09
C ILE A 109 -4.83 -3.17 -0.13
N VAL A 110 -4.22 -2.65 -1.19
CA VAL A 110 -2.77 -2.65 -1.36
C VAL A 110 -2.22 -1.29 -0.93
N PHE A 111 -1.56 -1.26 0.22
CA PHE A 111 -0.81 -0.10 0.67
C PHE A 111 0.61 -0.15 0.10
N ILE A 112 1.00 0.85 -0.70
CA ILE A 112 2.38 1.01 -1.19
C ILE A 112 3.00 2.24 -0.53
N ASP A 113 4.00 2.00 0.30
CA ASP A 113 4.71 3.07 0.99
C ASP A 113 5.78 3.72 0.11
N ASP A 114 5.90 5.04 0.18
CA ASP A 114 6.80 5.88 -0.64
C ASP A 114 6.79 5.42 -2.11
N VAL A 115 5.62 5.46 -2.77
CA VAL A 115 5.42 4.91 -4.12
C VAL A 115 6.41 5.48 -5.14
N ASN A 116 6.90 6.71 -4.93
CA ASN A 116 7.92 7.34 -5.76
C ASN A 116 9.30 6.66 -5.71
N THR A 117 9.55 5.76 -4.76
CA THR A 117 10.77 4.93 -4.68
C THR A 117 10.52 3.46 -5.05
N THR A 118 9.32 3.14 -5.51
CA THR A 118 8.93 1.78 -5.87
C THR A 118 9.10 1.57 -7.37
N GLN A 119 9.88 0.56 -7.76
CA GLN A 119 10.05 0.23 -9.18
C GLN A 119 8.75 -0.30 -9.78
N ASN A 120 8.46 0.11 -11.01
CA ASN A 120 7.34 -0.38 -11.82
C ASN A 120 5.96 -0.37 -11.11
N TYR A 121 5.75 0.55 -10.16
CA TYR A 121 4.48 0.65 -9.45
C TYR A 121 3.30 0.91 -10.39
N ILE A 122 3.52 1.57 -11.54
CA ILE A 122 2.48 1.81 -12.57
C ILE A 122 1.94 0.51 -13.15
N SER A 123 2.80 -0.46 -13.45
CA SER A 123 2.38 -1.79 -13.91
C SER A 123 1.52 -2.48 -12.86
N THR A 124 1.86 -2.29 -11.58
CA THR A 124 1.09 -2.81 -10.44
C THR A 124 -0.27 -2.13 -10.32
N LEU A 125 -0.35 -0.80 -10.49
CA LEU A 125 -1.64 -0.10 -10.58
C LEU A 125 -2.49 -0.58 -11.77
N GLY A 126 -1.86 -1.09 -12.83
CA GLY A 126 -2.55 -1.75 -13.96
C GLY A 126 -3.42 -2.94 -13.56
N LEU A 127 -3.24 -3.53 -12.36
CA LEU A 127 -4.15 -4.54 -11.80
C LEU A 127 -5.59 -4.00 -11.66
N LEU A 128 -5.78 -2.69 -11.52
CA LEU A 128 -7.10 -2.05 -11.54
C LEU A 128 -7.90 -2.37 -12.81
N ASN A 129 -7.23 -2.61 -13.95
CA ASN A 129 -7.87 -2.91 -15.23
C ASN A 129 -8.30 -4.38 -15.36
N THR A 130 -7.80 -5.26 -14.49
CA THR A 130 -8.02 -6.72 -14.58
C THR A 130 -8.74 -7.29 -13.36
N THR A 131 -8.81 -6.51 -12.28
CA THR A 131 -9.33 -6.93 -10.98
C THR A 131 -10.25 -5.83 -10.46
N SER A 132 -11.52 -6.16 -10.20
CA SER A 132 -12.50 -5.19 -9.66
C SER A 132 -12.40 -5.05 -8.15
N ASN A 133 -12.01 -6.11 -7.43
CA ASN A 133 -11.88 -6.18 -5.97
C ASN A 133 -10.48 -5.75 -5.48
N ILE A 134 -9.93 -4.65 -6.01
CA ILE A 134 -8.64 -4.09 -5.59
C ILE A 134 -8.71 -2.57 -5.48
N ARG A 135 -8.15 -2.04 -4.39
CA ARG A 135 -7.90 -0.62 -4.15
C ARG A 135 -6.46 -0.41 -3.70
N PHE A 136 -5.94 0.78 -3.96
CA PHE A 136 -4.60 1.19 -3.58
C PHE A 136 -4.64 2.35 -2.60
N ILE A 137 -3.83 2.26 -1.54
CA ILE A 137 -3.43 3.39 -0.71
C ILE A 137 -1.96 3.65 -1.02
N LEU A 138 -1.62 4.87 -1.40
CA LEU A 138 -0.27 5.25 -1.80
C LEU A 138 0.20 6.38 -0.90
N THR A 139 1.41 6.29 -0.35
CA THR A 139 2.09 7.47 0.21
C THR A 139 3.10 7.99 -0.81
N VAL A 140 3.27 9.30 -0.86
CA VAL A 140 4.24 9.94 -1.75
C VAL A 140 5.00 11.06 -1.05
N ARG A 141 6.28 11.20 -1.36
CA ARG A 141 7.09 12.34 -0.91
C ARG A 141 6.73 13.61 -1.66
N ASP A 142 6.83 14.74 -0.98
CA ASP A 142 6.39 16.04 -1.49
C ASP A 142 7.05 16.40 -2.84
N TYR A 143 8.36 16.16 -2.98
CA TYR A 143 9.09 16.43 -4.22
C TYR A 143 8.61 15.59 -5.43
N ALA A 144 8.04 14.42 -5.20
CA ALA A 144 7.57 13.50 -6.25
C ALA A 144 6.06 13.55 -6.48
N LYS A 145 5.33 14.34 -5.66
CA LYS A 145 3.87 14.41 -5.68
C LYS A 145 3.32 14.71 -7.07
N LYS A 146 3.90 15.69 -7.76
CA LYS A 146 3.44 16.12 -9.10
C LYS A 146 3.56 14.98 -10.12
N ASP A 147 4.67 14.27 -10.12
CA ASP A 147 4.93 13.18 -11.06
C ASP A 147 4.02 11.99 -10.80
N VAL A 148 3.85 11.61 -9.52
CA VAL A 148 2.93 10.54 -9.14
C VAL A 148 1.49 10.89 -9.53
N ILE A 149 1.03 12.12 -9.27
CA ILE A 149 -0.30 12.59 -9.71
C ILE A 149 -0.46 12.48 -11.23
N ASN A 150 0.54 12.91 -11.99
CA ASN A 150 0.51 12.84 -13.45
C ASN A 150 0.40 11.39 -13.95
N ASN A 151 1.03 10.45 -13.25
CA ASN A 151 0.99 9.04 -13.63
C ASN A 151 -0.33 8.36 -13.24
N ILE A 152 -0.96 8.73 -12.12
CA ILE A 152 -2.19 8.07 -11.64
C ILE A 152 -3.48 8.72 -12.13
N LYS A 153 -3.44 9.92 -12.73
CA LYS A 153 -4.64 10.64 -13.18
C LYS A 153 -5.53 9.83 -14.13
N VAL A 154 -4.94 8.92 -14.91
CA VAL A 154 -5.66 8.02 -15.83
C VAL A 154 -6.57 7.03 -15.10
N TYR A 155 -6.30 6.76 -13.82
CA TYR A 155 -7.07 5.80 -13.01
C TYR A 155 -8.15 6.45 -12.15
N VAL A 156 -8.25 7.80 -12.12
CA VAL A 156 -9.15 8.60 -11.25
C VAL A 156 -8.92 8.30 -9.75
N TYR A 157 -8.48 9.30 -8.97
CA TYR A 157 -7.99 9.09 -7.59
C TYR A 157 -8.56 10.07 -6.56
N ASN A 158 -8.51 9.69 -5.28
CA ASN A 158 -8.71 10.57 -4.12
C ASN A 158 -7.34 11.03 -3.60
N ASN A 159 -7.26 12.28 -3.15
CA ASN A 159 -6.02 12.88 -2.63
C ASN A 159 -6.31 13.49 -1.27
N ILE A 160 -5.48 13.17 -0.28
CA ILE A 160 -5.58 13.68 1.09
C ILE A 160 -4.18 14.15 1.51
#